data_AF-A0A5N5GMD9-F1
#
_entry.id   AF-A0A5N5GMD9-F1
#
_cell.length_a   1.000
_cell.length_b   1.000
_cell.length_c   1.000
_cell.angle_alpha   90.00
_cell.angle_beta   90.00
_cell.angle_gamma   90.00
#
_symmetry.space_group_name_H-M   'P 1'
#
loop_
_entity.id
_entity.type
_entity.pdbx_description
1 polymer ?
#
loop_
_entity_poly.entity_id
_entity_poly.type
_entity_poly.pdbx_seq_one_letter_code
_entity_poly.pdbx_strand_id
1 'polypeptide(L)'
;MASESFKFGPYNIDRREVFYSTKLSYALVNMRPLERVLVFRSGLEKEESFIQLDFGSENVFCGTKMREVKRFVDLTADETSDLWITAQKVGSRLESYHKASSLTFAIQDGPEAGQTVPHVHIHIIPRKGGDFEKNDEIYDAEKELTQKLDLDKERKDKSLEEMAQEAEEYKKLF
;
A
#
# COMPACT_ATOMS: atom_id res chain seq x y z
N MET A 1 -20.11 23.00 -7.73
CA MET A 1 -19.96 21.55 -7.52
C MET A 1 -18.99 21.37 -6.37
N ALA A 2 -19.36 20.65 -5.31
CA ALA A 2 -18.48 20.47 -4.16
C ALA A 2 -17.18 19.80 -4.63
N SER A 3 -16.03 20.39 -4.31
CA SER A 3 -14.73 19.79 -4.59
C SER A 3 -14.66 18.48 -3.81
N GLU A 4 -14.54 17.33 -4.49
CA GLU A 4 -14.28 16.07 -3.80
C GLU A 4 -12.96 16.20 -3.03
N SER A 5 -13.02 16.05 -1.70
CA SER A 5 -11.86 16.08 -0.82
C SER A 5 -11.46 14.66 -0.45
N PHE A 6 -10.17 14.34 -0.57
CA PHE A 6 -9.61 13.04 -0.19
C PHE A 6 -8.72 13.20 1.04
N LYS A 7 -8.79 12.23 1.94
CA LYS A 7 -8.00 12.23 3.17
C LYS A 7 -7.37 10.88 3.43
N PHE A 8 -6.13 10.90 3.91
CA PHE A 8 -5.41 9.71 4.35
C PHE A 8 -4.94 9.90 5.79
N GLY A 9 -5.75 9.45 6.76
CA GLY A 9 -5.52 9.77 8.17
C GLY A 9 -5.53 11.29 8.39
N PRO A 10 -4.49 11.88 9.03
CA PRO A 10 -4.43 13.32 9.26
C PRO A 10 -4.09 14.14 8.01
N TYR A 11 -3.74 13.50 6.89
CA TYR A 11 -3.24 14.16 5.68
C TYR A 11 -4.36 14.43 4.67
N ASN A 12 -4.36 15.63 4.07
CA ASN A 12 -5.17 15.92 2.89
C ASN A 12 -4.41 15.46 1.65
N ILE A 13 -5.09 14.73 0.76
CA ILE A 13 -4.50 14.20 -0.47
C ILE A 13 -4.86 15.13 -1.64
N ASP A 14 -3.88 15.51 -2.45
CA ASP A 14 -4.13 16.27 -3.67
C ASP A 14 -4.87 15.35 -4.66
N ARG A 15 -5.91 15.89 -5.30
CA ARG A 15 -6.70 15.13 -6.29
C ARG A 15 -5.85 14.63 -7.46
N ARG A 16 -4.73 15.29 -7.74
CA ARG A 16 -3.78 14.86 -8.77
C ARG A 16 -3.10 13.54 -8.43
N GLU A 17 -3.00 13.16 -7.16
CA GLU A 17 -2.41 11.89 -6.72
C GLU A 17 -3.41 10.72 -6.82
N VAL A 18 -4.72 11.02 -6.91
CA VAL A 18 -5.80 10.03 -6.98
C VAL A 18 -6.11 9.68 -8.43
N PHE A 19 -6.02 8.40 -8.78
CA PHE A 19 -6.25 7.93 -10.15
C PHE A 19 -7.52 7.09 -10.34
N TYR A 20 -8.12 6.61 -9.26
CA TYR A 20 -9.41 5.91 -9.30
C TYR A 20 -10.22 6.22 -8.05
N SER A 21 -11.53 6.36 -8.17
CA SER A 21 -12.40 6.48 -6.99
C SER A 21 -13.80 5.95 -7.24
N THR A 22 -14.41 5.45 -6.18
CA THR A 22 -15.82 5.06 -6.11
C THR A 22 -16.54 6.02 -5.16
N LYS A 23 -17.77 5.65 -4.77
CA LYS A 23 -18.50 6.35 -3.73
C LYS A 23 -17.83 6.18 -2.35
N LEU A 24 -17.27 5.01 -2.04
CA LEU A 24 -16.80 4.65 -0.70
C LEU A 24 -15.27 4.53 -0.59
N SER A 25 -14.57 4.31 -1.70
CA SER A 25 -13.12 4.06 -1.73
C SER A 25 -12.42 4.90 -2.80
N TYR A 26 -11.11 5.00 -2.70
CA TYR A 26 -10.27 5.63 -3.71
C TYR A 26 -8.89 4.97 -3.77
N ALA A 27 -8.21 5.12 -4.90
CA ALA A 27 -6.85 4.66 -5.12
C ALA A 27 -5.93 5.83 -5.47
N LEU A 28 -4.79 5.90 -4.79
CA LEU A 28 -3.76 6.92 -5.00
C LEU A 28 -2.39 6.28 -5.25
N VAL A 29 -1.53 7.02 -5.95
CA VAL A 29 -0.12 6.64 -6.12
C VAL A 29 0.63 6.79 -4.79
N ASN A 30 1.62 5.93 -4.56
CA ASN A 30 2.43 6.00 -3.35
C ASN A 30 3.60 7.00 -3.52
N MET A 31 3.71 7.94 -2.57
CA MET A 31 4.80 8.90 -2.43
C MET A 31 6.14 8.24 -2.06
N ARG A 32 6.06 7.19 -1.22
CA ARG A 32 7.17 6.39 -0.72
C ARG A 32 6.92 4.93 -1.04
N PRO A 33 7.23 4.52 -2.28
CA PRO A 33 6.87 3.20 -2.74
C PRO A 33 7.34 2.06 -1.84
N LEU A 34 8.40 2.22 -1.06
CA LEU A 34 8.90 1.22 -0.10
C LEU A 34 8.22 1.38 1.28
N GLU A 35 7.16 0.61 1.56
CA GLU A 35 6.72 0.40 2.96
C GLU A 35 7.22 -0.97 3.47
N ARG A 36 6.92 -1.47 4.67
CA ARG A 36 7.38 -2.80 5.14
C ARG A 36 6.23 -3.44 5.91
N VAL A 37 5.77 -4.63 5.53
CA VAL A 37 4.68 -5.33 6.24
C VAL A 37 5.24 -6.30 7.26
N LEU A 38 4.80 -6.16 8.51
CA LEU A 38 5.07 -7.14 9.53
C LEU A 38 4.10 -8.32 9.35
N VAL A 39 4.63 -9.53 9.17
CA VAL A 39 3.84 -10.75 9.11
C VAL A 39 4.17 -11.59 10.33
N PHE A 40 3.22 -11.73 11.25
CA PHE A 40 3.31 -12.72 12.31
C PHE A 40 2.82 -14.07 11.79
N ARG A 41 3.70 -15.07 11.74
CA ARG A 41 3.28 -16.48 11.68
C ARG A 41 3.17 -16.99 13.12
N SER A 42 2.01 -17.50 13.54
CA SER A 42 1.91 -18.18 14.84
C SER A 42 2.58 -19.56 14.73
N GLY A 43 3.82 -19.66 15.22
CA GLY A 43 4.49 -20.91 15.56
C GLY A 43 4.63 -21.07 17.08
N LEU A 44 4.96 -22.27 17.55
CA LEU A 44 5.14 -22.62 18.98
C LEU A 44 6.32 -21.90 19.66
N GLU A 45 7.12 -21.15 18.92
CA GLU A 45 8.28 -20.42 19.42
C GLU A 45 8.05 -18.91 19.26
N LYS A 46 8.31 -18.18 20.34
CA LYS A 46 8.26 -16.71 20.38
C LYS A 46 9.42 -16.16 19.56
N GLU A 47 9.25 -16.07 18.24
CA GLU A 47 10.16 -15.31 17.38
C GLU A 47 9.37 -14.19 16.71
N GLU A 48 9.78 -12.95 16.99
CA GLU A 48 9.33 -11.78 16.24
C GLU A 48 10.05 -11.79 14.89
N SER A 49 9.41 -12.39 13.89
CA SER A 49 9.93 -12.52 12.52
C SER A 49 9.49 -11.37 11.62
N PHE A 50 10.41 -10.77 10.87
CA PHE A 50 10.12 -9.75 9.87
C PHE A 50 10.15 -10.35 8.46
N ILE A 51 9.13 -10.07 7.64
CA ILE A 51 9.21 -10.26 6.18
C ILE A 51 9.42 -8.87 5.59
N GLN A 52 10.57 -8.65 4.94
CA GLN A 52 10.74 -7.45 4.14
C GLN A 52 9.88 -7.63 2.89
N LEU A 53 8.78 -6.88 2.77
CA LEU A 53 8.25 -6.60 1.44
C LEU A 53 9.07 -5.42 0.92
N ASP A 54 9.92 -5.65 -0.06
CA ASP A 54 10.50 -4.56 -0.85
C ASP A 54 9.41 -4.13 -1.83
N PHE A 55 8.70 -3.08 -1.43
CA PHE A 55 7.69 -2.52 -2.29
C PHE A 55 8.39 -1.61 -3.29
N GLY A 56 8.66 -2.14 -4.48
CA GLY A 56 9.21 -1.35 -5.58
C GLY A 56 8.37 -0.09 -5.87
N SER A 57 8.88 0.77 -6.75
CA SER A 57 8.36 2.11 -7.10
C SER A 57 6.87 2.25 -7.46
N GLU A 58 6.12 1.15 -7.49
CA GLU A 58 4.84 0.94 -8.17
C GLU A 58 3.65 0.76 -7.21
N ASN A 59 3.86 1.06 -5.93
CA ASN A 59 2.84 0.91 -4.91
C ASN A 59 1.63 1.82 -5.08
N VAL A 60 0.47 1.24 -4.83
CA VAL A 60 -0.80 1.97 -4.77
C VAL A 60 -1.49 1.67 -3.46
N PHE A 61 -2.05 2.73 -2.88
CA PHE A 61 -2.93 2.64 -1.72
C PHE A 61 -4.37 2.68 -2.17
N CYS A 62 -5.20 1.77 -1.64
CA CYS A 62 -6.64 1.88 -1.70
C CYS A 62 -7.21 2.10 -0.30
N GLY A 63 -7.91 3.20 -0.06
CA GLY A 63 -8.44 3.58 1.26
C GLY A 63 -9.90 4.05 1.20
N THR A 64 -10.53 4.20 2.36
CA THR A 64 -11.92 4.68 2.48
C THR A 64 -12.02 6.19 2.25
N LYS A 65 -12.97 6.63 1.40
CA LYS A 65 -13.11 8.02 0.94
C LYS A 65 -13.85 8.94 1.92
N MET A 66 -14.80 8.40 2.69
CA MET A 66 -15.72 9.22 3.51
C MET A 66 -15.49 9.16 5.02
N ARG A 67 -15.07 8.00 5.54
CA ARG A 67 -14.82 7.78 6.98
C ARG A 67 -13.35 7.48 7.20
N GLU A 68 -12.72 8.21 8.12
CA GLU A 68 -11.37 7.92 8.61
C GLU A 68 -11.46 6.75 9.61
N VAL A 69 -11.38 5.52 9.10
CA VAL A 69 -11.44 4.31 9.92
C VAL A 69 -10.04 3.81 10.21
N LYS A 70 -9.70 3.56 11.49
CA LYS A 70 -8.33 3.19 11.89
C LYS A 70 -8.05 1.70 11.77
N ARG A 71 -9.05 0.86 12.10
CA ARG A 71 -8.94 -0.60 12.14
C ARG A 71 -9.89 -1.24 11.15
N PHE A 72 -9.47 -2.32 10.50
CA PHE A 72 -10.26 -3.04 9.50
C PHE A 72 -11.60 -3.53 10.07
N VAL A 73 -11.62 -3.95 11.35
CA VAL A 73 -12.82 -4.38 12.06
C VAL A 73 -13.89 -3.29 12.19
N ASP A 74 -13.52 -2.02 12.09
CA ASP A 74 -14.44 -0.89 12.25
C ASP A 74 -15.13 -0.50 10.91
N LEU A 75 -14.78 -1.16 9.81
CA LEU A 75 -15.44 -0.98 8.51
C LEU A 75 -16.84 -1.60 8.52
N THR A 76 -17.78 -0.93 7.85
CA THR A 76 -19.09 -1.52 7.53
C THR A 76 -18.95 -2.59 6.43
N ALA A 77 -19.98 -3.42 6.26
CA ALA A 77 -20.01 -4.42 5.19
C ALA A 77 -19.91 -3.79 3.79
N ASP A 78 -20.55 -2.63 3.58
CA ASP A 78 -20.52 -1.89 2.33
C ASP A 78 -19.11 -1.32 2.05
N GLU A 79 -18.48 -0.71 3.07
CA GLU A 79 -17.10 -0.21 2.96
C GLU A 79 -16.11 -1.35 2.68
N THR A 80 -16.24 -2.47 3.39
CA THR A 80 -15.39 -3.65 3.20
C THR A 80 -15.50 -4.21 1.79
N SER A 81 -16.74 -4.33 1.30
CA SER A 81 -17.01 -4.87 -0.04
C SER A 81 -16.49 -3.93 -1.13
N ASP A 82 -16.78 -2.64 -1.03
CA ASP A 82 -16.32 -1.65 -2.01
C ASP A 82 -14.79 -1.52 -2.03
N LEU A 83 -14.14 -1.58 -0.87
CA LEU A 83 -12.68 -1.55 -0.75
C LEU A 83 -12.01 -2.72 -1.47
N TRP A 84 -12.48 -3.95 -1.23
CA TRP A 84 -11.92 -5.15 -1.88
C TRP A 84 -12.25 -5.25 -3.38
N ILE A 85 -13.46 -4.86 -3.79
CA ILE A 85 -13.81 -4.79 -5.22
C ILE A 85 -12.95 -3.74 -5.94
N THR A 86 -12.72 -2.60 -5.29
CA THR A 86 -11.82 -1.57 -5.81
C THR A 86 -10.40 -2.09 -5.92
N ALA A 87 -9.87 -2.73 -4.87
CA ALA A 87 -8.53 -3.31 -4.88
C ALA A 87 -8.36 -4.39 -5.95
N GLN A 88 -9.33 -5.29 -6.12
CA GLN A 88 -9.33 -6.30 -7.18
C GLN A 88 -9.25 -5.66 -8.57
N LYS A 89 -10.09 -4.66 -8.84
CA LYS A 89 -10.12 -3.96 -10.14
C LYS A 89 -8.82 -3.21 -10.40
N VAL A 90 -8.34 -2.46 -9.42
CA VAL A 90 -7.09 -1.68 -9.52
C VAL A 90 -5.89 -2.61 -9.69
N GLY A 91 -5.79 -3.67 -8.89
CA GLY A 91 -4.72 -4.65 -8.99
C GLY A 91 -4.64 -5.29 -10.37
N SER A 92 -5.76 -5.75 -10.94
CA SER A 92 -5.76 -6.35 -12.29
C SER A 92 -5.27 -5.38 -13.37
N ARG A 93 -5.61 -4.09 -13.27
CA ARG A 93 -5.13 -3.06 -14.20
C ARG A 93 -3.64 -2.80 -14.05
N LEU A 94 -3.16 -2.67 -12.81
CA LEU A 94 -1.75 -2.44 -12.51
C LEU A 94 -0.88 -3.64 -12.89
N GLU A 95 -1.33 -4.86 -12.63
CA GLU A 95 -0.63 -6.09 -13.04
C GLU A 95 -0.37 -6.10 -14.54
N SER A 96 -1.42 -5.80 -15.33
CA SER A 96 -1.32 -5.72 -16.79
C SER A 96 -0.40 -4.58 -17.24
N TYR A 97 -0.55 -3.38 -16.66
CA TYR A 97 0.23 -2.19 -17.01
C TYR A 97 1.73 -2.41 -16.77
N HIS A 98 2.07 -2.98 -15.61
CA HIS A 98 3.45 -3.21 -15.20
C HIS A 98 4.05 -4.48 -15.82
N LYS A 99 3.28 -5.25 -16.61
CA LYS A 99 3.70 -6.57 -17.15
C LYS A 99 4.14 -7.51 -16.03
N ALA A 100 3.43 -7.46 -14.92
CA ALA A 100 3.56 -8.38 -13.81
C ALA A 100 2.80 -9.68 -14.09
N SER A 101 3.05 -10.70 -13.28
CA SER A 101 2.41 -12.01 -13.37
C SER A 101 1.64 -12.40 -12.11
N SER A 102 1.74 -11.57 -11.07
CA SER A 102 1.09 -11.79 -9.78
C SER A 102 0.87 -10.45 -9.07
N LEU A 103 0.07 -10.48 -8.00
CA LEU A 103 -0.20 -9.33 -7.14
C LEU A 103 0.00 -9.72 -5.67
N THR A 104 0.54 -8.79 -4.88
CA THR A 104 0.48 -8.84 -3.41
C THR A 104 -0.55 -7.81 -2.94
N PHE A 105 -1.51 -8.27 -2.13
CA PHE A 105 -2.42 -7.41 -1.39
C PHE A 105 -2.08 -7.49 0.09
N ALA A 106 -1.82 -6.36 0.73
CA ALA A 106 -1.46 -6.32 2.15
C ALA A 106 -2.25 -5.24 2.91
N ILE A 107 -2.63 -5.55 4.15
CA ILE A 107 -3.24 -4.61 5.10
C ILE A 107 -2.44 -4.69 6.39
N GLN A 108 -1.95 -3.54 6.86
CA GLN A 108 -1.34 -3.40 8.17
C GLN A 108 -2.40 -2.91 9.15
N ASP A 109 -3.14 -3.84 9.76
CA ASP A 109 -4.28 -3.50 10.63
C ASP A 109 -3.84 -3.24 12.09
N GLY A 110 -3.32 -2.05 12.33
CA GLY A 110 -2.92 -1.56 13.66
C GLY A 110 -1.41 -1.35 13.83
N PRO A 111 -0.98 -0.64 14.89
CA PRO A 111 0.42 -0.26 15.08
C PRO A 111 1.37 -1.46 15.10
N GLU A 112 0.98 -2.53 15.79
CA GLU A 112 1.78 -3.75 15.91
C GLU A 112 1.85 -4.53 14.59
N ALA A 113 0.96 -4.30 13.63
CA ALA A 113 1.05 -4.85 12.27
C ALA A 113 1.90 -3.97 11.33
N GLY A 114 2.48 -2.88 11.86
CA GLY A 114 3.30 -1.92 11.13
C GLY A 114 2.52 -0.74 10.53
N GLN A 115 1.26 -0.51 10.95
CA GLN A 115 0.47 0.62 10.46
C GLN A 115 1.10 1.95 10.88
N THR A 116 1.53 2.75 9.90
CA THR A 116 2.13 4.07 10.13
C THR A 116 1.09 5.19 10.08
N VAL A 117 0.18 5.14 9.11
CA VAL A 117 -0.95 6.07 8.99
C VAL A 117 -2.21 5.40 9.55
N PRO A 118 -2.86 5.96 10.58
CA PRO A 118 -4.04 5.36 11.22
C PRO A 118 -5.30 5.55 10.36
N HIS A 119 -5.30 4.94 9.19
CA HIS A 119 -6.39 4.87 8.23
C HIS A 119 -6.29 3.54 7.50
N VAL A 120 -7.37 2.75 7.43
CA VAL A 120 -7.36 1.46 6.73
C VAL A 120 -7.05 1.66 5.26
N HIS A 121 -6.05 0.93 4.77
CA HIS A 121 -5.71 0.88 3.36
C HIS A 121 -5.15 -0.47 2.95
N ILE A 122 -5.34 -0.80 1.68
CA ILE A 122 -4.76 -1.98 1.03
C ILE A 122 -3.58 -1.51 0.18
N HIS A 123 -2.41 -2.09 0.41
CA HIS A 123 -1.29 -2.01 -0.51
C HIS A 123 -1.53 -2.98 -1.67
N ILE A 124 -1.35 -2.48 -2.88
CA ILE A 124 -1.45 -3.27 -4.11
C ILE A 124 -0.09 -3.23 -4.79
N ILE A 125 0.55 -4.39 -4.92
CA ILE A 125 1.91 -4.52 -5.43
C ILE A 125 1.92 -5.50 -6.61
N PRO A 126 2.11 -5.04 -7.85
CA PRO A 126 2.41 -5.92 -8.98
C PRO A 126 3.72 -6.67 -8.76
N ARG A 127 3.74 -7.97 -9.03
CA ARG A 127 4.88 -8.88 -8.80
C ARG A 127 5.34 -9.57 -10.08
N LYS A 128 6.66 -9.65 -10.27
CA LYS A 128 7.32 -10.34 -11.40
C LYS A 128 8.19 -11.49 -10.89
N GLY A 129 8.35 -12.53 -11.70
CA GLY A 129 9.28 -13.62 -11.34
C GLY A 129 10.69 -13.08 -11.08
N GLY A 130 11.24 -13.36 -9.90
CA GLY A 130 12.57 -12.89 -9.50
C GLY A 130 12.66 -11.43 -9.08
N ASP A 131 11.52 -10.72 -8.91
CA ASP A 131 11.51 -9.37 -8.31
C ASP A 131 11.89 -9.35 -6.83
N PHE A 132 11.86 -10.53 -6.20
CA PHE A 132 12.17 -10.73 -4.81
C PHE A 132 12.90 -12.06 -4.66
N GLU A 133 14.15 -12.00 -4.20
CA GLU A 133 15.02 -13.18 -4.12
C GLU A 133 14.50 -14.21 -3.10
N LYS A 134 13.75 -13.77 -2.07
CA LYS A 134 13.44 -14.58 -0.88
C LYS A 134 12.02 -14.35 -0.35
N ASN A 135 11.00 -14.80 -1.10
CA ASN A 135 9.58 -14.57 -0.73
C ASN A 135 9.14 -15.18 0.62
N ASP A 136 9.88 -16.13 1.18
CA ASP A 136 9.50 -16.89 2.37
C ASP A 136 10.56 -16.86 3.50
N GLU A 137 11.69 -16.17 3.33
CA GLU A 137 12.76 -16.20 4.34
C GLU A 137 12.49 -15.21 5.48
N ILE A 138 12.55 -15.74 6.70
CA ILE A 138 12.55 -15.02 7.96
C ILE A 138 13.98 -14.57 8.23
N TYR A 139 14.19 -13.28 8.45
CA TYR A 139 15.52 -12.73 8.73
C TYR A 139 15.72 -12.42 10.21
N ASP A 140 16.95 -12.61 10.71
CA ASP A 140 17.37 -12.23 12.06
C ASP A 140 17.26 -10.70 12.25
N ALA A 141 16.46 -10.29 13.24
CA ALA A 141 16.08 -8.89 13.48
C ALA A 141 17.28 -7.93 13.64
N GLU A 142 18.39 -8.36 14.24
CA GLU A 142 19.54 -7.49 14.58
C GLU A 142 20.44 -7.12 13.38
N LYS A 143 20.77 -8.10 12.54
CA LYS A 143 21.62 -7.86 11.35
C LYS A 143 20.91 -7.01 10.32
N GLU A 144 19.61 -7.23 10.16
CA GLU A 144 18.81 -6.39 9.29
C GLU A 144 18.62 -4.99 9.86
N LEU A 145 18.37 -4.78 11.16
CA LEU A 145 18.16 -3.42 11.71
C LEU A 145 19.30 -2.45 11.35
N THR A 146 20.53 -2.96 11.36
CA THR A 146 21.73 -2.17 11.08
C THR A 146 21.85 -1.82 9.59
N GLN A 147 21.59 -2.77 8.68
CA GLN A 147 21.54 -2.50 7.23
C GLN A 147 20.30 -1.67 6.83
N LYS A 148 19.17 -1.83 7.55
CA LYS A 148 17.89 -1.13 7.38
C LYS A 148 17.99 0.37 7.66
N LEU A 149 18.77 0.79 8.66
CA LEU A 149 19.01 2.21 8.99
C LEU A 149 19.78 2.95 7.91
N ASP A 150 20.61 2.24 7.13
CA ASP A 150 21.43 2.87 6.10
C ASP A 150 20.68 3.00 4.77
N LEU A 151 19.85 2.02 4.40
CA LEU A 151 18.98 2.10 3.20
C LEU A 151 17.88 3.16 3.32
N ASP A 152 17.32 3.39 4.53
CA ASP A 152 16.29 4.41 4.76
C ASP A 152 16.84 5.84 4.61
N LYS A 153 18.14 6.07 4.84
CA LYS A 153 18.80 7.38 4.72
C LYS A 153 19.02 7.81 3.26
N GLU A 154 19.09 6.87 2.32
CA GLU A 154 19.30 7.16 0.89
C GLU A 154 18.00 7.35 0.10
N ARG A 155 16.83 7.23 0.77
CA ARG A 155 15.52 7.35 0.13
C ARG A 155 15.20 8.78 -0.29
N LYS A 156 14.59 8.92 -1.47
CA LYS A 156 14.00 10.17 -1.95
C LYS A 156 12.51 9.98 -2.18
N ASP A 157 11.74 10.87 -1.58
CA ASP A 157 10.29 10.96 -1.80
C ASP A 157 10.04 11.42 -3.23
N LYS A 158 9.01 10.86 -3.89
CA LYS A 158 8.56 11.38 -5.18
C LYS A 158 8.07 12.81 -5.00
N SER A 159 8.39 13.67 -5.96
CA SER A 159 7.79 14.99 -6.05
C SER A 159 6.30 14.90 -6.41
N LEU A 160 5.56 15.95 -6.10
CA LEU A 160 4.14 16.03 -6.43
C LEU A 160 3.89 15.92 -7.94
N GLU A 161 4.75 16.52 -8.77
CA GLU A 161 4.70 16.41 -10.23
C GLU A 161 4.92 14.97 -10.73
N GLU A 162 5.86 14.22 -10.15
CA GLU A 162 6.07 12.80 -10.49
C GLU A 162 4.85 11.96 -10.11
N MET A 163 4.30 12.17 -8.91
CA MET A 163 3.09 11.49 -8.46
C MET A 163 1.89 11.82 -9.34
N ALA A 164 1.72 13.10 -9.70
CA ALA A 164 0.63 13.55 -10.56
C ALA A 164 0.74 12.93 -11.96
N GLN A 165 1.95 12.86 -12.52
CA GLN A 165 2.16 12.23 -13.82
C GLN A 165 1.84 10.73 -13.80
N GLU A 166 2.31 10.01 -12.78
CA GLU A 166 2.01 8.58 -12.61
C GLU A 166 0.50 8.34 -12.45
N ALA A 167 -0.17 9.16 -11.64
CA ALA A 167 -1.62 9.07 -11.47
C ALA A 167 -2.37 9.33 -12.78
N GLU A 168 -1.92 10.28 -13.62
CA GLU A 168 -2.48 10.50 -14.96
C GLU A 168 -2.27 9.32 -15.91
N GLU A 169 -1.16 8.58 -15.78
CA GLU A 169 -0.98 7.33 -16.52
C GLU A 169 -1.95 6.25 -16.06
N TYR A 170 -2.09 6.05 -14.75
CA TYR A 170 -3.02 5.06 -14.21
C TYR A 170 -4.49 5.39 -14.46
N LYS A 171 -4.87 6.68 -14.53
CA LYS A 171 -6.23 7.10 -14.91
C LYS A 171 -6.65 6.55 -16.26
N LYS A 172 -5.71 6.38 -17.21
CA LYS A 172 -5.98 5.86 -18.56
C LYS A 172 -6.35 4.38 -18.58
N LEU A 173 -6.23 3.67 -17.44
CA LEU A 173 -6.54 2.24 -17.31
C LEU A 173 -8.02 1.96 -16.98
N PHE A 174 -8.84 3.00 -16.75
CA PHE A 174 -10.22 2.91 -16.28
C PHE A 174 -11.19 3.68 -17.17
#